data_AF-A0A961P9D7-F1
#
_entry.id   AF-A0A961P9D7-F1
#
_cell.length_a   1.000
_cell.length_b   1.000
_cell.length_c   1.000
_cell.angle_alpha   90.00
_cell.angle_beta   90.00
_cell.angle_gamma   90.00
#
_symmetry.space_group_name_H-M   'P 1'
#
loop_
_entity.id
_entity.type
_entity.pdbx_description
1 polymer ?
#
loop_
_entity_poly.entity_id
_entity_poly.type
_entity_poly.pdbx_seq_one_letter_code
_entity_poly.pdbx_strand_id
1 'polypeptide(L)'
;MQVEVTRDVFRLAQVFTISRGSRTEAQVLTVTVSEGGVTGRGECVPYARYGESLDSVAAQIGGLPATFDRASLAGLLPAGAARNAVDCALWDLEAKRTGKRVWELAGLAAPGPLVTAYTLSLDTPEAMMAQAAKNAHRPLLKIKLGTPDDMPRLEAVRRGAPKARIIVDANEGWSAPVYADLAPHLVRLGVDLVEQPLPAGEDDALLGMERPVPVCADESCHDRASLPKLKGKYDVVNIKLDKTGG
;
A
#
# COMPACT_ATOMS: atom_id res chain seq x y z
N MET A 1 -9.15 -28.01 11.24
CA MET A 1 -8.76 -26.58 11.31
C MET A 1 -9.83 -25.74 12.00
N GLN A 2 -9.43 -24.76 12.80
CA GLN A 2 -10.29 -23.73 13.41
C GLN A 2 -9.82 -22.35 12.94
N VAL A 3 -10.74 -21.52 12.45
CA VAL A 3 -10.46 -20.16 11.97
C VAL A 3 -11.21 -19.16 12.85
N GLU A 4 -10.50 -18.18 13.38
CA GLU A 4 -11.07 -17.10 14.18
C GLU A 4 -10.69 -15.75 13.59
N VAL A 5 -11.62 -14.80 13.65
CA VAL A 5 -11.42 -13.43 13.16
C VAL A 5 -11.64 -12.46 14.31
N THR A 6 -10.64 -11.65 14.64
CA THR A 6 -10.78 -10.55 15.60
C THR A 6 -10.72 -9.21 14.88
N ARG A 7 -11.43 -8.23 15.44
CA ARG A 7 -11.37 -6.84 15.00
C ARG A 7 -10.48 -6.09 15.97
N ASP A 8 -9.38 -5.54 15.47
CA ASP A 8 -8.44 -4.78 16.28
C ASP A 8 -8.42 -3.33 15.79
N VAL A 9 -8.37 -2.40 16.74
CA VAL A 9 -8.36 -0.95 16.48
C VAL A 9 -7.13 -0.33 17.10
N PHE A 10 -6.28 0.25 16.27
CA PHE A 10 -5.04 0.89 16.68
C PHE A 10 -5.14 2.39 16.49
N ARG A 11 -5.02 3.15 17.58
CA ARG A 11 -4.95 4.61 17.51
C ARG A 11 -3.66 5.03 16.82
N LEU A 12 -3.76 5.93 15.84
CA LEU A 12 -2.60 6.48 15.16
C LEU A 12 -1.90 7.53 16.03
N ALA A 13 -0.57 7.58 15.95
CA ALA A 13 0.24 8.56 16.67
C ALA A 13 -0.08 10.02 16.24
N GLN A 14 -0.57 10.19 15.02
CA GLN A 14 -1.04 11.45 14.45
C GLN A 14 -2.11 11.17 13.39
N VAL A 15 -2.89 12.18 13.03
CA VAL A 15 -3.89 12.07 11.95
C VAL A 15 -3.17 11.74 10.64
N PHE A 16 -3.64 10.71 9.95
CA PHE A 16 -3.16 10.31 8.64
C PHE A 16 -4.11 10.81 7.56
N THR A 17 -3.63 11.73 6.71
CA THR A 17 -4.45 12.38 5.67
C THR A 17 -3.88 12.10 4.29
N ILE A 18 -4.78 11.73 3.38
CA ILE A 18 -4.55 11.59 1.93
C ILE A 18 -5.58 12.44 1.18
N SER A 19 -5.45 12.56 -0.15
CA SER A 19 -6.39 13.31 -1.01
C SER A 19 -7.86 12.95 -0.79
N ARG A 20 -8.15 11.67 -0.49
CA ARG A 20 -9.51 11.13 -0.28
C ARG A 20 -10.05 11.24 1.15
N GLY A 21 -9.25 11.68 2.13
CA GLY A 21 -9.71 11.85 3.51
C GLY A 21 -8.68 11.56 4.59
N SER A 22 -9.12 11.66 5.84
CA SER A 22 -8.28 11.53 7.05
C SER A 22 -8.70 10.34 7.92
N ARG A 23 -7.73 9.79 8.67
CA ARG A 23 -7.94 8.71 9.64
C ARG A 23 -7.21 9.02 10.95
N THR A 24 -7.85 8.68 12.07
CA THR A 24 -7.28 8.78 13.44
C THR A 24 -6.89 7.41 14.00
N GLU A 25 -7.35 6.34 13.36
CA GLU A 25 -7.16 4.96 13.76
C GLU A 25 -6.98 4.05 12.54
N ALA A 26 -6.31 2.93 12.74
CA ALA A 26 -6.27 1.80 11.82
C ALA A 26 -7.17 0.70 12.37
N GLN A 27 -8.18 0.30 11.60
CA GLN A 27 -9.04 -0.82 11.92
C GLN A 27 -8.61 -2.00 11.04
N VAL A 28 -8.27 -3.12 11.67
CA VAL A 28 -7.75 -4.32 11.00
C VAL A 28 -8.58 -5.54 11.38
N LEU A 29 -8.47 -6.58 10.56
CA LEU A 29 -8.88 -7.92 10.95
C LEU A 29 -7.65 -8.78 11.16
N THR A 30 -7.54 -9.38 12.34
CA THR A 30 -6.56 -10.42 12.61
C THR A 30 -7.24 -11.77 12.46
N VAL A 31 -6.67 -12.64 11.64
CA VAL A 31 -7.12 -14.02 11.46
C VAL A 31 -6.16 -14.93 12.20
N THR A 32 -6.71 -15.83 13.02
CA THR A 32 -5.95 -16.95 13.56
C THR A 32 -6.44 -18.26 12.95
N VAL A 33 -5.50 -19.13 12.57
CA VAL A 33 -5.78 -20.47 12.08
C VAL A 33 -5.09 -21.46 13.01
N SER A 34 -5.87 -22.30 13.68
CA SER A 34 -5.39 -23.28 14.64
C SER A 34 -5.67 -24.71 14.18
N GLU A 35 -4.65 -25.55 14.18
CA GLU A 35 -4.80 -26.96 13.86
C GLU A 35 -3.65 -27.80 14.45
N GLY A 36 -3.98 -28.92 15.11
CA GLY A 36 -2.98 -29.80 15.71
C GLY A 36 -2.18 -29.15 16.84
N GLY A 37 -2.78 -28.24 17.60
CA GLY A 37 -2.13 -27.52 18.70
C GLY A 37 -1.19 -26.39 18.27
N VAL A 38 -1.09 -26.10 16.97
CA VAL A 38 -0.30 -24.99 16.42
C VAL A 38 -1.22 -23.91 15.88
N THR A 39 -0.86 -22.64 16.06
CA THR A 39 -1.63 -21.48 15.62
C THR A 39 -0.79 -20.55 14.75
N GLY A 40 -1.26 -20.29 13.54
CA GLY A 40 -0.78 -19.23 12.66
C GLY A 40 -1.64 -17.97 12.75
N ARG A 41 -1.06 -16.82 12.42
CA ARG A 41 -1.71 -15.51 12.44
C ARG A 41 -1.43 -14.73 11.16
N GLY A 42 -2.45 -14.03 10.67
CA GLY A 42 -2.34 -13.08 9.58
C GLY A 42 -3.22 -11.87 9.85
N GLU A 43 -2.92 -10.76 9.20
CA GLU A 43 -3.62 -9.49 9.39
C GLU A 43 -3.95 -8.90 8.01
N CYS A 44 -5.10 -8.25 7.91
CA CYS A 44 -5.46 -7.45 6.74
C CYS A 44 -6.10 -6.13 7.14
N VAL A 45 -6.04 -5.16 6.21
CA VAL A 45 -6.66 -3.84 6.37
C VAL A 45 -7.73 -3.66 5.28
N PRO A 46 -9.02 -3.93 5.58
CA PRO A 46 -10.10 -3.71 4.62
C PRO A 46 -10.10 -2.28 4.08
N TYR A 47 -10.16 -2.13 2.76
CA TYR A 47 -10.04 -0.84 2.10
C TYR A 47 -11.31 -0.44 1.33
N ALA A 48 -12.05 0.53 1.86
CA ALA A 48 -13.32 0.99 1.30
C ALA A 48 -13.23 1.43 -0.18
N ARG A 49 -12.09 1.97 -0.61
CA ARG A 49 -11.84 2.34 -2.02
C ARG A 49 -11.92 1.13 -2.97
N TYR A 50 -11.73 -0.09 -2.47
CA TYR A 50 -11.84 -1.34 -3.21
C TYR A 50 -13.15 -2.09 -2.90
N GLY A 51 -14.11 -1.44 -2.27
CA GLY A 51 -15.41 -2.04 -1.93
C GLY A 51 -15.36 -2.96 -0.70
N GLU A 52 -14.29 -2.89 0.10
CA GLU A 52 -14.13 -3.72 1.29
C GLU A 52 -14.53 -2.97 2.57
N SER A 53 -15.23 -3.67 3.45
CA SER A 53 -15.51 -3.28 4.84
C SER A 53 -15.11 -4.40 5.81
N LEU A 54 -14.91 -4.08 7.09
CA LEU A 54 -14.65 -5.08 8.13
C LEU A 54 -15.69 -6.21 8.11
N ASP A 55 -16.97 -5.87 7.93
CA ASP A 55 -18.06 -6.85 7.90
C ASP A 55 -17.99 -7.75 6.66
N SER A 56 -17.78 -7.15 5.49
CA SER A 56 -17.69 -7.92 4.23
C SER A 56 -16.50 -8.88 4.22
N VAL A 57 -15.35 -8.43 4.73
CA VAL A 57 -14.12 -9.23 4.78
C VAL A 57 -14.24 -10.34 5.83
N ALA A 58 -14.80 -10.03 7.00
CA ALA A 58 -15.09 -11.06 8.02
C ALA A 58 -16.09 -12.10 7.51
N ALA A 59 -17.12 -11.68 6.77
CA ALA A 59 -18.10 -12.59 6.16
C ALA A 59 -17.48 -13.49 5.09
N GLN A 60 -16.58 -12.96 4.25
CA GLN A 60 -15.81 -13.76 3.29
C GLN A 60 -14.99 -14.84 3.99
N ILE A 61 -14.27 -14.49 5.07
CA ILE A 61 -13.48 -15.45 5.85
C ILE A 61 -14.39 -16.49 6.53
N GLY A 62 -15.53 -16.06 7.09
CA GLY A 62 -16.51 -16.95 7.72
C GLY A 62 -17.23 -17.89 6.74
N GLY A 63 -17.21 -17.58 5.44
CA GLY A 63 -17.77 -18.42 4.37
C GLY A 63 -16.83 -19.53 3.88
N LEU A 64 -15.60 -19.61 4.39
CA LEU A 64 -14.65 -20.67 4.03
C LEU A 64 -15.14 -22.05 4.48
N PRO A 65 -14.82 -23.12 3.73
CA PRO A 65 -15.13 -24.48 4.15
C PRO A 65 -14.35 -24.87 5.41
N ALA A 66 -14.81 -25.92 6.10
CA ALA A 66 -14.15 -26.41 7.33
C ALA A 66 -12.70 -26.88 7.11
N THR A 67 -12.38 -27.31 5.89
CA THR A 67 -11.06 -27.81 5.50
C THR A 67 -10.63 -27.17 4.18
N PHE A 68 -9.48 -26.52 4.19
CA PHE A 68 -8.78 -25.99 3.02
C PHE A 68 -7.30 -25.86 3.35
N ASP A 69 -6.49 -25.52 2.36
CA ASP A 69 -5.06 -25.29 2.50
C ASP A 69 -4.64 -24.07 1.67
N ARG A 70 -3.35 -23.75 1.73
CA ARG A 70 -2.78 -22.59 1.04
C ARG A 70 -2.91 -22.70 -0.47
N ALA A 71 -2.84 -23.91 -1.04
CA ALA A 71 -2.94 -24.12 -2.47
C ALA A 71 -4.37 -23.91 -3.01
N SER A 72 -5.38 -24.33 -2.24
CA SER A 72 -6.79 -24.20 -2.59
C SER A 72 -7.39 -22.83 -2.28
N LEU A 73 -6.78 -22.06 -1.37
CA LEU A 73 -7.29 -20.76 -0.91
C LEU A 73 -7.58 -19.77 -2.06
N ALA A 74 -6.71 -19.71 -3.07
CA ALA A 74 -6.90 -18.81 -4.22
C ALA A 74 -8.15 -19.13 -5.06
N GLY A 75 -8.67 -20.37 -5.00
CA GLY A 75 -9.93 -20.77 -5.62
C GLY A 75 -11.15 -20.53 -4.73
N LEU A 76 -10.96 -20.26 -3.44
CA LEU A 76 -12.01 -20.05 -2.45
C LEU A 76 -12.26 -18.57 -2.16
N LEU A 77 -11.23 -17.74 -2.26
CA LEU A 77 -11.32 -16.29 -2.07
C LEU A 77 -10.69 -15.53 -3.25
N PRO A 78 -11.30 -14.41 -3.69
CA PRO A 78 -10.65 -13.50 -4.63
C PRO A 78 -9.42 -12.83 -3.99
N ALA A 79 -8.61 -12.18 -4.82
CA ALA A 79 -7.57 -11.29 -4.32
C ALA A 79 -8.21 -10.15 -3.50
N GLY A 80 -7.65 -9.82 -2.34
CA GLY A 80 -8.23 -8.86 -1.42
C GLY A 80 -7.82 -9.13 0.04
N ALA A 81 -8.27 -8.26 0.94
CA ALA A 81 -7.93 -8.29 2.36
C ALA A 81 -8.27 -9.65 3.02
N ALA A 82 -9.43 -10.24 2.69
CA ALA A 82 -9.84 -11.54 3.26
C ALA A 82 -8.81 -12.63 2.96
N ARG A 83 -8.39 -12.73 1.70
CA ARG A 83 -7.42 -13.73 1.29
C ARG A 83 -6.04 -13.46 1.88
N ASN A 84 -5.63 -12.20 1.98
CA ASN A 84 -4.38 -11.79 2.61
C ASN A 84 -4.26 -12.33 4.05
N ALA A 85 -5.24 -12.02 4.91
CA ALA A 85 -5.18 -12.43 6.31
C ALA A 85 -5.15 -13.96 6.47
N VAL A 86 -5.92 -14.69 5.67
CA VAL A 86 -5.96 -16.15 5.74
C VAL A 86 -4.68 -16.77 5.15
N ASP A 87 -4.19 -16.29 4.01
CA ASP A 87 -2.95 -16.79 3.39
C ASP A 87 -1.75 -16.60 4.33
N CYS A 88 -1.60 -15.40 4.89
CA CYS A 88 -0.54 -15.11 5.86
C CYS A 88 -0.66 -16.00 7.12
N ALA A 89 -1.88 -16.23 7.62
CA ALA A 89 -2.09 -17.13 8.76
C ALA A 89 -1.71 -18.58 8.44
N LEU A 90 -1.98 -19.05 7.22
CA LEU A 90 -1.57 -20.40 6.78
C LEU A 90 -0.05 -20.51 6.63
N TRP A 91 0.62 -19.50 6.08
CA TRP A 91 2.09 -19.46 6.02
C TRP A 91 2.72 -19.50 7.41
N ASP A 92 2.21 -18.71 8.35
CA ASP A 92 2.69 -18.68 9.73
C ASP A 92 2.43 -20.02 10.45
N LEU A 93 1.27 -20.65 10.21
CA LEU A 93 0.95 -21.98 10.72
C LEU A 93 1.93 -23.04 10.19
N GLU A 94 2.19 -23.05 8.88
CA GLU A 94 3.09 -24.00 8.22
C GLU A 94 4.54 -23.83 8.70
N ALA A 95 5.00 -22.58 8.84
CA ALA A 95 6.30 -22.25 9.40
C ALA A 95 6.48 -22.82 10.82
N LYS A 96 5.50 -22.58 11.71
CA LYS A 96 5.53 -23.08 13.08
C LYS A 96 5.45 -24.60 13.17
N ARG A 97 4.66 -25.25 12.32
CA ARG A 97 4.55 -26.72 12.26
C ARG A 97 5.84 -27.40 11.83
N THR A 98 6.50 -26.83 10.84
CA THR A 98 7.72 -27.42 10.25
C THR A 98 8.99 -26.99 10.97
N GLY A 99 8.91 -26.00 11.87
CA GLY A 99 10.07 -25.39 12.50
C GLY A 99 10.93 -24.56 11.53
N LYS A 100 10.41 -24.25 10.33
CA LYS A 100 11.09 -23.47 9.28
C LYS A 100 10.56 -22.06 9.23
N ARG A 101 11.39 -21.12 8.78
CA ARG A 101 10.98 -19.74 8.48
C ARG A 101 10.20 -19.70 7.16
N VAL A 102 9.30 -18.72 7.03
CA VAL A 102 8.48 -18.53 5.81
C VAL A 102 9.35 -18.43 4.55
N TRP A 103 10.48 -17.71 4.60
CA TRP A 103 11.39 -17.60 3.45
C TRP A 103 12.08 -18.93 3.08
N GLU A 104 12.32 -19.82 4.05
CA GLU A 104 12.83 -21.17 3.78
C GLU A 104 11.77 -22.02 3.08
N LEU A 105 10.52 -21.93 3.53
CA LEU A 105 9.38 -22.61 2.91
C LEU A 105 9.12 -22.10 1.49
N ALA A 106 9.32 -20.80 1.25
CA ALA A 106 9.20 -20.18 -0.06
C ALA A 106 10.39 -20.45 -1.00
N GLY A 107 11.46 -21.10 -0.51
CA GLY A 107 12.68 -21.34 -1.29
C GLY A 107 13.44 -20.05 -1.62
N LEU A 108 13.30 -19.01 -0.80
CA LEU A 108 13.94 -17.71 -0.98
C LEU A 108 15.16 -17.56 -0.06
N ALA A 109 16.02 -16.59 -0.38
CA ALA A 109 17.10 -16.21 0.52
C ALA A 109 16.54 -15.55 1.79
N ALA A 110 17.28 -15.67 2.91
CA ALA A 110 16.93 -14.99 4.15
C ALA A 110 16.84 -13.45 3.90
N PRO A 111 15.74 -12.80 4.32
CA PRO A 111 15.59 -11.37 4.12
C PRO A 111 16.55 -10.58 5.01
N GLY A 112 17.14 -9.53 4.45
CA GLY A 112 17.92 -8.54 5.18
C GLY A 112 17.11 -7.29 5.51
N PRO A 113 17.65 -6.38 6.35
CA PRO A 113 17.03 -5.08 6.59
C PRO A 113 16.95 -4.24 5.31
N LEU A 114 15.85 -3.51 5.15
CA LEU A 114 15.61 -2.61 4.01
C LEU A 114 15.22 -1.21 4.51
N VAL A 115 15.47 -0.21 3.67
CA VAL A 115 15.00 1.16 3.91
C VAL A 115 13.52 1.25 3.59
N THR A 116 12.71 1.70 4.56
CA THR A 116 11.30 2.03 4.34
C THR A 116 11.11 3.54 4.18
N ALA A 117 10.13 3.95 3.36
CA ALA A 117 9.74 5.33 3.25
C ALA A 117 8.95 5.77 4.49
N TYR A 118 9.18 7.00 4.94
CA TYR A 118 8.33 7.62 5.97
C TYR A 118 7.32 8.55 5.33
N THR A 119 6.03 8.30 5.56
CA THR A 119 4.96 9.05 4.92
C THR A 119 4.61 10.32 5.71
N LEU A 120 4.64 11.46 5.03
CA LEU A 120 4.10 12.73 5.50
C LEU A 120 2.65 12.85 5.03
N SER A 121 1.73 13.03 5.99
CA SER A 121 0.32 13.31 5.71
C SER A 121 0.18 14.60 4.91
N LEU A 122 -0.87 14.66 4.08
CA LEU A 122 -1.27 15.88 3.39
C LEU A 122 -1.75 16.93 4.41
N ASP A 123 -1.20 18.14 4.33
CA ASP A 123 -1.51 19.26 5.23
C ASP A 123 -1.18 20.61 4.53
N THR A 124 -1.16 21.72 5.27
CA THR A 124 -0.66 23.01 4.77
C THR A 124 0.85 22.94 4.44
N PRO A 125 1.35 23.78 3.52
CA PRO A 125 2.78 23.82 3.21
C PRO A 125 3.69 24.02 4.44
N GLU A 126 3.28 24.87 5.38
CA GLU A 126 4.04 25.16 6.60
C GLU A 126 4.12 23.94 7.52
N ALA A 127 2.98 23.26 7.72
CA ALA A 127 2.92 22.05 8.54
C ALA A 127 3.75 20.92 7.91
N MET A 128 3.66 20.73 6.59
CA MET A 128 4.44 19.72 5.88
C MET A 128 5.94 20.01 5.90
N MET A 129 6.35 21.29 5.79
CA MET A 129 7.76 21.69 5.96
C MET A 129 8.28 21.36 7.36
N ALA A 130 7.50 21.66 8.41
CA ALA A 130 7.88 21.35 9.78
C ALA A 130 8.01 19.84 10.01
N GLN A 131 7.08 19.04 9.47
CA GLN A 131 7.15 17.57 9.54
C GLN A 131 8.35 17.02 8.76
N ALA A 132 8.66 17.59 7.59
CA ALA A 132 9.82 17.23 6.80
C ALA A 132 11.12 17.52 7.56
N ALA A 133 11.25 18.71 8.16
CA ALA A 133 12.41 19.09 8.96
C ALA A 133 12.62 18.15 10.16
N LYS A 134 11.54 17.81 10.88
CA LYS A 134 11.59 16.84 11.99
C LYS A 134 12.07 15.45 11.54
N ASN A 135 11.75 15.06 10.31
CA ASN A 135 12.07 13.75 9.75
C ASN A 135 13.22 13.77 8.72
N ALA A 136 13.97 14.87 8.60
CA ALA A 136 15.01 15.05 7.58
C ALA A 136 16.21 14.09 7.73
N HIS A 137 16.35 13.45 8.90
CA HIS A 137 17.35 12.40 9.14
C HIS A 137 16.99 11.07 8.45
N ARG A 138 15.75 10.91 7.98
CA ARG A 138 15.32 9.70 7.27
C ARG A 138 15.78 9.76 5.82
N PRO A 139 16.22 8.63 5.25
CA PRO A 139 16.78 8.60 3.90
C PRO A 139 15.72 8.79 2.81
N LEU A 140 14.45 8.45 3.09
CA LEU A 140 13.36 8.46 2.12
C LEU A 140 12.06 8.96 2.75
N LEU A 141 11.51 10.04 2.19
CA LEU A 141 10.22 10.59 2.56
C LEU A 141 9.21 10.35 1.44
N LYS A 142 8.01 9.90 1.82
CA LYS A 142 6.84 9.80 0.93
C LYS A 142 5.89 10.94 1.26
N ILE A 143 5.50 11.73 0.26
CA ILE A 143 4.66 12.91 0.46
C ILE A 143 3.28 12.62 -0.12
N LYS A 144 2.23 12.79 0.70
CA LYS A 144 0.84 12.75 0.24
C LYS A 144 0.45 14.09 -0.37
N LEU A 145 -0.02 14.04 -1.61
CA LEU A 145 -0.50 15.15 -2.42
C LEU A 145 -1.87 14.75 -3.02
N GLY A 146 -2.31 15.40 -4.09
CA GLY A 146 -3.55 15.10 -4.81
C GLY A 146 -4.66 16.12 -4.55
N THR A 147 -4.29 17.39 -4.35
CA THR A 147 -5.24 18.50 -4.19
C THR A 147 -4.79 19.69 -5.04
N PRO A 148 -5.67 20.68 -5.29
CA PRO A 148 -5.22 21.94 -5.87
C PRO A 148 -4.04 22.54 -5.07
N ASP A 149 -3.17 23.24 -5.79
CA ASP A 149 -2.01 23.96 -5.22
C ASP A 149 -1.04 23.06 -4.44
N ASP A 150 -0.71 21.87 -4.97
CA ASP A 150 0.28 20.96 -4.38
C ASP A 150 1.73 21.45 -4.52
N MET A 151 1.98 22.40 -5.43
CA MET A 151 3.33 22.90 -5.70
C MET A 151 3.98 23.58 -4.47
N PRO A 152 3.30 24.53 -3.78
CA PRO A 152 3.81 25.07 -2.52
C PRO A 152 4.13 24.01 -1.46
N ARG A 153 3.33 22.94 -1.36
CA ARG A 153 3.56 21.85 -0.38
C ARG A 153 4.86 21.11 -0.68
N LEU A 154 5.07 20.74 -1.95
CA LEU A 154 6.26 20.03 -2.37
C LEU A 154 7.54 20.88 -2.19
N GLU A 155 7.49 22.17 -2.53
CA GLU A 155 8.59 23.10 -2.28
C GLU A 155 8.89 23.23 -0.79
N ALA A 156 7.85 23.33 0.04
CA ALA A 156 7.98 23.44 1.48
C ALA A 156 8.62 22.17 2.09
N VAL A 157 8.20 20.99 1.66
CA VAL A 157 8.84 19.73 2.08
C VAL A 157 10.30 19.65 1.65
N ARG A 158 10.63 20.00 0.38
CA ARG A 158 12.02 20.02 -0.08
C ARG A 158 12.89 20.99 0.74
N ARG A 159 12.37 22.17 1.12
CA ARG A 159 13.07 23.09 2.04
C ARG A 159 13.28 22.49 3.43
N GLY A 160 12.28 21.78 3.97
CA GLY A 160 12.37 21.13 5.27
C GLY A 160 13.34 19.95 5.30
N ALA A 161 13.45 19.18 4.22
CA ALA A 161 14.35 18.03 4.11
C ALA A 161 15.20 18.07 2.82
N PRO A 162 16.18 18.99 2.69
CA PRO A 162 16.90 19.23 1.43
C PRO A 162 17.64 18.01 0.89
N LYS A 163 18.11 17.12 1.78
CA LYS A 163 18.95 15.96 1.44
C LYS A 163 18.20 14.63 1.34
N ALA A 164 16.95 14.57 1.82
CA ALA A 164 16.19 13.34 1.78
C ALA A 164 15.78 13.02 0.35
N ARG A 165 15.74 11.74 0.00
CA ARG A 165 15.07 11.29 -1.23
C ARG A 165 13.56 11.48 -1.04
N ILE A 166 12.88 11.90 -2.09
CA ILE A 166 11.45 12.21 -2.04
C ILE A 166 10.72 11.40 -3.09
N ILE A 167 9.66 10.72 -2.68
CA ILE A 167 8.64 10.18 -3.57
C ILE A 167 7.31 10.85 -3.25
N VAL A 168 6.47 11.04 -4.25
CA VAL A 168 5.15 11.67 -4.09
C VAL A 168 4.05 10.68 -4.42
N ASP A 169 2.89 10.86 -3.82
CA ASP A 169 1.71 10.04 -4.05
C ASP A 169 0.49 10.94 -4.08
N ALA A 170 -0.12 11.06 -5.27
CA ALA A 170 -1.29 11.89 -5.48
C ALA A 170 -2.58 11.15 -5.14
N ASN A 171 -2.54 9.83 -4.94
CA ASN A 171 -3.71 9.00 -4.66
C ASN A 171 -4.88 9.35 -5.59
N GLU A 172 -4.63 9.30 -6.91
CA GLU A 172 -5.62 9.57 -7.95
C GLU A 172 -6.07 11.05 -8.05
N GLY A 173 -5.42 11.96 -7.33
CA GLY A 173 -5.88 13.33 -7.17
C GLY A 173 -5.49 14.32 -8.27
N TRP A 174 -4.69 13.91 -9.26
CA TRP A 174 -4.34 14.78 -10.39
C TRP A 174 -5.09 14.37 -11.65
N SER A 175 -5.29 15.35 -12.54
CA SER A 175 -5.66 15.12 -13.93
C SER A 175 -4.40 15.13 -14.81
N ALA A 176 -4.52 14.66 -16.06
CA ALA A 176 -3.38 14.59 -16.97
C ALA A 176 -2.77 15.98 -17.26
N PRO A 177 -3.58 17.05 -17.45
CA PRO A 177 -3.04 18.42 -17.55
C PRO A 177 -2.31 18.87 -16.28
N VAL A 178 -2.84 18.57 -15.09
CA VAL A 178 -2.20 18.93 -13.81
C VAL A 178 -0.86 18.19 -13.65
N TYR A 179 -0.82 16.89 -13.95
CA TYR A 179 0.43 16.14 -13.91
C TYR A 179 1.47 16.70 -14.89
N ALA A 180 1.06 17.00 -16.12
CA ALA A 180 1.96 17.58 -17.13
C ALA A 180 2.53 18.94 -16.70
N ASP A 181 1.71 19.79 -16.07
CA ASP A 181 2.15 21.09 -15.51
C ASP A 181 3.14 20.91 -14.34
N LEU A 182 2.91 19.92 -13.46
CA LEU A 182 3.77 19.65 -12.32
C LEU A 182 5.08 18.93 -12.70
N ALA A 183 5.11 18.14 -13.79
CA ALA A 183 6.23 17.26 -14.12
C ALA A 183 7.61 17.97 -14.18
N PRO A 184 7.77 19.16 -14.81
CA PRO A 184 9.04 19.88 -14.78
C PRO A 184 9.48 20.30 -13.37
N HIS A 185 8.52 20.58 -12.49
CA HIS A 185 8.78 20.97 -11.11
C HIS A 185 9.20 19.78 -10.25
N LEU A 186 8.62 18.60 -10.49
CA LEU A 186 9.02 17.35 -9.85
C LEU A 186 10.50 17.04 -10.12
N VAL A 187 10.95 17.22 -11.37
CA VAL A 187 12.36 17.07 -11.76
C VAL A 187 13.24 18.10 -11.04
N ARG A 188 12.86 19.39 -11.11
CA ARG A 188 13.61 20.48 -10.45
C ARG A 188 13.81 20.23 -8.95
N LEU A 189 12.81 19.66 -8.30
CA LEU A 189 12.83 19.37 -6.86
C LEU A 189 13.41 17.99 -6.54
N GLY A 190 13.92 17.23 -7.51
CA GLY A 190 14.55 15.93 -7.30
C GLY A 190 13.60 14.90 -6.70
N VAL A 191 12.38 14.80 -7.25
CA VAL A 191 11.45 13.72 -6.92
C VAL A 191 11.87 12.45 -7.66
N ASP A 192 11.93 11.34 -6.94
CA ASP A 192 12.42 10.06 -7.47
C ASP A 192 11.30 9.18 -8.06
N LEU A 193 10.05 9.38 -7.63
CA LEU A 193 8.91 8.56 -8.03
C LEU A 193 7.60 9.33 -7.83
N VAL A 194 6.66 9.15 -8.76
CA VAL A 194 5.27 9.61 -8.65
C VAL A 194 4.34 8.40 -8.57
N GLU A 195 3.63 8.24 -7.46
CA GLU A 195 2.66 7.16 -7.26
C GLU A 195 1.24 7.62 -7.59
N GLN A 196 0.57 6.82 -8.42
CA GLN A 196 -0.82 6.97 -8.86
C GLN A 196 -1.26 8.42 -9.10
N PRO A 197 -0.72 9.12 -10.12
CA PRO A 197 -1.10 10.50 -10.39
C PRO A 197 -2.58 10.63 -10.77
N LEU A 198 -3.09 9.72 -11.61
CA LEU A 198 -4.43 9.75 -12.20
C LEU A 198 -5.37 8.71 -11.59
N PRO A 199 -6.69 8.91 -11.68
CA PRO A 199 -7.67 7.90 -11.30
C PRO A 199 -7.49 6.57 -12.03
N ALA A 200 -7.55 5.48 -11.27
CA ALA A 200 -7.48 4.14 -11.83
C ALA A 200 -8.68 3.89 -12.76
N GLY A 201 -8.39 3.44 -13.98
CA GLY A 201 -9.40 3.26 -15.04
C GLY A 201 -9.60 4.51 -15.93
N GLU A 202 -9.07 5.66 -15.54
CA GLU A 202 -9.05 6.91 -16.32
C GLU A 202 -7.61 7.39 -16.56
N ASP A 203 -6.68 6.44 -16.64
CA ASP A 203 -5.22 6.64 -16.71
C ASP A 203 -4.63 6.40 -18.11
N ASP A 204 -5.47 6.21 -19.14
CA ASP A 204 -5.03 6.06 -20.54
C ASP A 204 -4.24 7.25 -21.05
N ALA A 205 -4.46 8.44 -20.47
CA ALA A 205 -3.69 9.64 -20.78
C ALA A 205 -2.18 9.49 -20.48
N LEU A 206 -1.75 8.52 -19.68
CA LEU A 206 -0.32 8.22 -19.48
C LEU A 206 0.33 7.55 -20.69
N LEU A 207 -0.46 6.99 -21.61
CA LEU A 207 0.08 6.39 -22.83
C LEU A 207 0.68 7.48 -23.72
N GLY A 208 1.98 7.38 -23.98
CA GLY A 208 2.70 8.34 -24.81
C GLY A 208 2.92 9.72 -24.18
N MET A 209 2.46 9.93 -22.94
CA MET A 209 2.78 11.13 -22.17
C MET A 209 4.23 11.10 -21.71
N GLU A 210 4.88 12.27 -21.70
CA GLU A 210 6.22 12.40 -21.14
C GLU A 210 6.17 12.21 -19.61
N ARG A 211 6.98 11.29 -19.11
CA ARG A 211 7.08 10.96 -17.67
C ARG A 211 8.54 11.13 -17.23
N PRO A 212 9.00 12.37 -17.00
CA PRO A 212 10.41 12.64 -16.70
C PRO A 212 10.82 12.13 -15.30
N VAL A 213 9.84 11.83 -14.45
CA VAL A 213 10.01 11.07 -13.20
C VAL A 213 9.24 9.76 -13.33
N PRO A 214 9.81 8.60 -12.93
CA PRO A 214 9.11 7.32 -13.03
C PRO A 214 7.74 7.33 -12.36
N VAL A 215 6.75 6.73 -13.02
CA VAL A 215 5.37 6.67 -12.52
C VAL A 215 5.04 5.26 -12.03
N CYS A 216 4.49 5.19 -10.82
CA CYS A 216 4.15 3.96 -10.11
C CYS A 216 2.63 3.75 -10.07
N ALA A 217 2.16 2.56 -10.47
CA ALA A 217 0.77 2.15 -10.28
C ALA A 217 0.57 1.64 -8.85
N ASP A 218 -0.40 2.20 -8.13
CA ASP A 218 -0.91 1.65 -6.87
C ASP A 218 -2.36 1.20 -7.04
N GLU A 219 -3.32 2.12 -7.07
CA GLU A 219 -4.74 1.82 -7.27
C GLU A 219 -5.00 1.12 -8.63
N SER A 220 -4.19 1.35 -9.66
CA SER A 220 -4.32 0.66 -10.95
C SER A 220 -3.75 -0.78 -10.96
N CYS A 221 -2.99 -1.19 -9.93
CA CYS A 221 -2.34 -2.50 -9.86
C CYS A 221 -2.76 -3.28 -8.61
N HIS A 222 -3.56 -4.34 -8.78
CA HIS A 222 -3.98 -5.19 -7.68
C HIS A 222 -3.18 -6.49 -7.61
N ASP A 223 -3.21 -7.26 -8.70
CA ASP A 223 -2.55 -8.56 -8.81
C ASP A 223 -1.94 -8.73 -10.21
N ARG A 224 -1.52 -9.96 -10.53
CA ARG A 224 -0.92 -10.29 -11.83
C ARG A 224 -1.83 -9.99 -13.02
N ALA A 225 -3.16 -10.04 -12.84
CA ALA A 225 -4.12 -9.79 -13.91
C ALA A 225 -4.22 -8.30 -14.27
N SER A 226 -3.76 -7.40 -13.39
CA SER A 226 -3.66 -5.97 -13.68
C SER A 226 -2.52 -5.65 -14.66
N LEU A 227 -1.41 -6.40 -14.61
CA LEU A 227 -0.15 -6.07 -15.29
C LEU A 227 -0.28 -5.80 -16.80
N PRO A 228 -1.04 -6.58 -17.60
CA PRO A 228 -1.15 -6.33 -19.03
C PRO A 228 -1.70 -4.94 -19.38
N LYS A 229 -2.61 -4.40 -18.55
CA LYS A 229 -3.24 -3.08 -18.76
C LYS A 229 -2.34 -1.90 -18.40
N LEU A 230 -1.25 -2.15 -17.67
CA LEU A 230 -0.32 -1.11 -17.20
C LEU A 230 0.80 -0.82 -18.21
N LYS A 231 0.99 -1.72 -19.19
CA LYS A 231 2.07 -1.62 -20.17
C LYS A 231 1.99 -0.30 -20.92
N GLY A 232 3.10 0.46 -20.90
CA GLY A 232 3.20 1.76 -21.54
C GLY A 232 2.67 2.94 -20.72
N LYS A 233 1.96 2.69 -19.61
CA LYS A 233 1.42 3.73 -18.70
C LYS A 233 2.28 3.94 -17.45
N TYR A 234 2.86 2.86 -16.94
CA TYR A 234 3.58 2.85 -15.67
C TYR A 234 4.96 2.20 -15.80
N ASP A 235 5.90 2.69 -14.99
CA ASP A 235 7.29 2.25 -14.94
C ASP A 235 7.54 1.36 -13.72
N VAL A 236 6.73 1.52 -12.67
CA VAL A 236 6.83 0.80 -11.39
C VAL A 236 5.43 0.35 -10.93
N VAL A 237 5.36 -0.69 -10.08
CA VAL A 237 4.13 -1.13 -9.42
C VAL A 237 4.32 -1.19 -7.90
N ASN A 238 3.31 -0.73 -7.15
CA ASN A 238 3.24 -0.84 -5.70
C ASN A 238 2.52 -2.14 -5.32
N ILE A 239 3.28 -3.17 -4.93
CA ILE A 239 2.74 -4.46 -4.51
C ILE A 239 2.32 -4.40 -3.04
N LYS A 240 1.08 -4.77 -2.74
CA LYS A 240 0.53 -4.83 -1.37
C LYS A 240 -0.21 -6.14 -1.16
N LEU A 241 0.04 -6.82 -0.06
CA LEU A 241 -0.59 -8.11 0.24
C LEU A 241 -2.12 -8.01 0.33
N ASP A 242 -2.66 -6.90 0.85
CA ASP A 242 -4.11 -6.65 0.85
C ASP A 242 -4.71 -6.53 -0.56
N LYS A 243 -3.91 -6.17 -1.57
CA LYS A 243 -4.37 -6.13 -2.97
C LYS A 243 -4.14 -7.46 -3.69
N THR A 244 -3.00 -8.11 -3.46
CA THR A 244 -2.70 -9.41 -4.07
C THR A 244 -3.49 -10.54 -3.42
N GLY A 245 -3.98 -10.35 -2.20
CA GLY A 245 -4.61 -11.36 -1.38
C GLY A 245 -3.63 -12.43 -0.88
N GLY A 246 -2.51 -12.00 -0.30
CA GLY A 246 -1.38 -12.87 0.03
C GLY A 246 -0.37 -12.99 -1.11
#